data_AF-A0A7K0C0W9-F1
#
_entry.id   AF-A0A7K0C0W9-F1
#
_cell.length_a   1.000
_cell.length_b   1.000
_cell.length_c   1.000
_cell.angle_alpha   90.00
_cell.angle_beta   90.00
_cell.angle_gamma   90.00
#
_symmetry.space_group_name_H-M   'P 1'
#
loop_
_entity.id
_entity.type
_entity.pdbx_description
1 polymer ?
#
loop_
_entity_poly.entity_id
_entity_poly.type
_entity_poly.pdbx_seq_one_letter_code
_entity_poly.pdbx_strand_id
1 'polypeptide(L)'
;MTDRRACGGHSARVPAALATAAVLALGTGCANVPSGGRVVAGHAADRVEQADDPYVRLIPAHPRPDWSPAQVVAGFLAASGGFDDGHKVAREYLSAGSASWNPGPRPAVTVFQNWQPPQVVQQNGDSASVQVAGDRLGRIGGDGQYSADPDTAVETFQLTRSPQGVWRITGLPDDARSGLLLTKADVDRAFRTVNLYYFAPGRPTLVPNGVFLPLVTRHDLPDQLVRALLTGPSSWLGPAVKSEFPEGTRLRGRVALDKDTATVDLSKEARGGDPDRMSAQLSWTLRQLSEIKRWKLQIEGVTVEPRPTGPLQPVRSWPQNAPDGPEAEAGQAQPAYVIGAAGSLARLAGDQPQPAGLPPNRLVRPAVSGDHQEIAGLSRGGDQVLAGALANGTAEVHTLLTRRDRRTRFTAPGFDRDGTLWTVETSQNRSWLWMRQRGRPPVRVQTWGLGGREVSAFRVARDGVRAAAIVKIDARYQVQLGRIVRGPAGPTEAGSFLPVSSELTESVDLAWRDFGTLAVLGSKNNDKSVLPYLVPVSGAAVSALGAGALGVPKTITAAPNQSVLVGTQAGTVCRQTNPNDQISEWLCSVQGSDPTYPY
;
A
#
# COMPACT_ATOMS: atom_id res chain seq x y z
N MET A 1 86.16 60.71 -7.70
CA MET A 1 85.06 61.56 -7.20
C MET A 1 84.15 60.67 -6.37
N THR A 2 84.47 60.45 -5.08
CA THR A 2 84.08 61.26 -3.90
C THR A 2 82.56 61.29 -3.68
N ASP A 3 81.99 61.05 -2.51
CA ASP A 3 82.44 60.59 -1.20
C ASP A 3 81.15 60.45 -0.32
N ARG A 4 81.26 59.70 0.80
CA ARG A 4 80.44 59.74 2.05
C ARG A 4 79.10 58.95 2.11
N ARG A 5 79.05 57.81 2.85
CA ARG A 5 79.08 57.54 4.33
C ARG A 5 77.67 57.64 4.93
N ALA A 6 77.01 56.57 5.43
CA ALA A 6 77.32 55.59 6.50
C ALA A 6 76.75 55.98 7.88
N CYS A 7 75.97 55.05 8.48
CA CYS A 7 75.76 54.73 9.91
C CYS A 7 74.76 53.54 9.90
N GLY A 8 75.05 52.28 10.27
CA GLY A 8 75.68 51.73 11.48
C GLY A 8 74.57 51.11 12.37
N GLY A 9 74.58 49.89 12.92
CA GLY A 9 75.55 48.79 12.97
C GLY A 9 74.83 47.41 12.99
N HIS A 10 75.46 46.33 12.52
CA HIS A 10 76.30 45.37 13.28
C HIS A 10 75.53 44.68 14.43
N SER A 11 74.98 43.48 14.21
CA SER A 11 75.63 42.15 14.19
C SER A 11 75.93 41.58 15.57
N ALA A 12 75.34 40.42 15.90
CA ALA A 12 76.06 39.26 16.41
C ALA A 12 75.10 38.08 16.60
N ARG A 13 75.46 36.93 16.02
CA ARG A 13 74.94 35.61 16.38
C ARG A 13 75.81 35.06 17.51
N VAL A 14 75.23 34.52 18.57
CA VAL A 14 75.76 33.35 19.32
C VAL A 14 74.57 32.56 19.90
N PRO A 15 74.56 31.22 19.80
CA PRO A 15 73.51 30.32 20.29
C PRO A 15 73.81 29.77 21.69
N ALA A 16 72.80 29.34 22.45
CA ALA A 16 72.95 28.25 23.44
C ALA A 16 71.60 27.83 24.05
N ALA A 17 71.52 26.50 24.18
CA ALA A 17 70.55 25.61 24.81
C ALA A 17 70.01 25.95 26.22
N LEU A 18 69.00 25.14 26.61
CA LEU A 18 68.42 24.86 27.94
C LEU A 18 67.26 25.79 28.33
N ALA A 19 66.15 25.34 28.94
CA ALA A 19 65.56 24.03 29.20
C ALA A 19 64.18 24.29 29.87
N THR A 20 63.30 23.29 29.80
CA THR A 20 62.25 22.95 30.79
C THR A 20 60.93 23.74 30.87
N ALA A 21 59.86 22.94 30.81
CA ALA A 21 58.60 23.03 31.56
C ALA A 21 57.48 23.96 31.06
N ALA A 22 56.59 23.40 30.23
CA ALA A 22 55.14 23.58 30.39
C ALA A 22 54.38 22.42 29.72
N VAL A 23 54.28 21.32 30.46
CA VAL A 23 53.24 20.30 30.27
C VAL A 23 51.93 20.87 30.82
N LEU A 24 50.80 20.57 30.15
CA LEU A 24 49.39 20.84 30.51
C LEU A 24 48.68 21.98 29.74
N ALA A 25 48.23 21.66 28.52
CA ALA A 25 46.89 22.04 28.02
C ALA A 25 46.57 21.29 26.71
N LEU A 26 46.57 19.95 26.73
CA LEU A 26 45.88 19.19 25.68
C LEU A 26 44.38 19.26 25.97
N GLY A 27 43.78 20.37 25.55
CA GLY A 27 42.33 20.50 25.49
C GLY A 27 41.77 19.45 24.55
N THR A 28 40.84 18.67 25.08
CA THR A 28 40.03 17.65 24.44
C THR A 28 39.19 18.25 23.31
N GLY A 29 39.80 18.43 22.14
CA GLY A 29 39.09 18.53 20.88
C GLY A 29 38.54 17.16 20.51
N CYS A 30 37.47 16.72 21.17
CA CYS A 30 36.63 15.65 20.65
C CYS A 30 36.02 16.15 19.33
N ALA A 31 36.76 15.98 18.24
CA ALA A 31 36.20 16.02 16.91
C ALA A 31 35.20 14.86 16.84
N ASN A 32 33.94 15.18 17.09
CA ASN A 32 32.83 14.28 16.85
C ASN A 32 32.71 14.14 15.33
N VAL A 33 33.45 13.18 14.77
CA VAL A 33 33.22 12.69 13.42
C VAL A 33 31.78 12.17 13.42
N PRO A 34 30.87 12.69 12.57
CA PRO A 34 29.56 12.08 12.42
C PRO A 34 29.76 10.66 11.85
N SER A 35 29.83 9.66 12.72
CA SER A 35 29.69 8.25 12.38
C SER A 35 28.22 7.95 12.09
N GLY A 36 27.75 8.58 11.02
CA GLY A 36 26.40 8.50 10.51
C GLY A 36 26.41 8.78 9.02
N GLY A 37 27.41 8.23 8.31
CA GLY A 37 27.27 8.04 6.88
C GLY A 37 26.03 7.18 6.69
N ARG A 38 24.93 7.82 6.26
CA ARG A 38 23.69 7.13 5.93
C ARG A 38 24.08 6.01 4.98
N VAL A 39 23.86 4.77 5.39
CA VAL A 39 23.66 3.71 4.44
C VAL A 39 22.44 4.16 3.65
N VAL A 40 22.69 4.72 2.47
CA VAL A 40 21.66 5.00 1.49
C VAL A 40 21.20 3.63 1.06
N ALA A 41 20.12 3.14 1.68
CA ALA A 41 19.31 2.11 1.05
C ALA A 41 18.99 2.65 -0.35
N GLY A 42 19.44 1.93 -1.36
CA GLY A 42 19.35 2.36 -2.75
C GLY A 42 17.93 2.79 -3.10
N HIS A 43 17.83 3.80 -3.96
CA HIS A 43 16.61 4.34 -4.56
C HIS A 43 15.47 3.31 -4.63
N ALA A 44 14.48 3.41 -3.74
CA ALA A 44 13.15 2.90 -4.03
C ALA A 44 12.54 3.89 -5.03
N ALA A 45 12.78 3.64 -6.32
CA ALA A 45 12.04 4.34 -7.35
C ALA A 45 10.56 4.12 -7.09
N ASP A 46 9.78 5.21 -7.11
CA ASP A 46 8.32 5.20 -7.08
C ASP A 46 7.79 4.10 -7.98
N ARG A 47 7.31 3.01 -7.38
CA ARG A 47 6.40 2.06 -8.00
C ARG A 47 5.98 1.00 -7.00
N VAL A 48 4.70 0.68 -7.06
CA VAL A 48 4.03 -0.51 -6.49
C VAL A 48 4.62 -1.83 -7.05
N GLU A 49 5.71 -1.79 -7.83
CA GLU A 49 6.28 -2.92 -8.57
C GLU A 49 7.29 -3.70 -7.70
N GLN A 50 6.83 -4.28 -6.56
CA GLN A 50 7.58 -5.37 -5.90
C GLN A 50 7.88 -6.53 -6.87
N ALA A 51 7.11 -6.62 -7.97
CA ALA A 51 7.33 -7.59 -9.04
C ALA A 51 8.76 -7.56 -9.62
N ASP A 52 9.46 -6.42 -9.56
CA ASP A 52 10.83 -6.28 -10.05
C ASP A 52 11.91 -6.40 -8.96
N ASP A 53 11.52 -6.61 -7.69
CA ASP A 53 12.48 -6.79 -6.60
C ASP A 53 13.39 -8.00 -6.84
N PRO A 54 14.71 -7.87 -6.58
CA PRO A 54 15.66 -8.94 -6.82
C PRO A 54 15.22 -10.24 -6.15
N TYR A 55 15.16 -11.30 -6.95
CA TYR A 55 14.78 -12.62 -6.48
C TYR A 55 15.90 -13.23 -5.66
N VAL A 56 15.63 -13.51 -4.38
CA VAL A 56 16.51 -14.28 -3.51
C VAL A 56 15.94 -15.68 -3.41
N ARG A 57 16.57 -16.64 -4.12
CA ARG A 57 16.16 -18.04 -4.07
C ARG A 57 16.36 -18.63 -2.68
N LEU A 58 15.31 -19.21 -2.11
CA LEU A 58 15.43 -20.00 -0.89
C LEU A 58 15.96 -21.39 -1.26
N ILE A 59 17.13 -21.75 -0.73
CA ILE A 59 17.70 -23.10 -0.89
C ILE A 59 17.50 -23.85 0.43
N PRO A 60 16.46 -24.69 0.56
CA PRO A 60 16.19 -25.39 1.79
C PRO A 60 17.17 -26.54 2.03
N ALA A 61 17.46 -26.83 3.30
CA ALA A 61 18.31 -27.95 3.67
C ALA A 61 17.54 -29.28 3.63
N HIS A 62 18.19 -30.35 3.17
CA HIS A 62 17.67 -31.71 3.24
C HIS A 62 17.69 -32.25 4.68
N PRO A 63 16.74 -33.12 5.08
CA PRO A 63 16.72 -33.72 6.41
C PRO A 63 17.94 -34.64 6.61
N ARG A 64 18.56 -34.60 7.80
CA ARG A 64 19.70 -35.47 8.11
C ARG A 64 19.30 -36.65 9.01
N PRO A 65 19.98 -37.81 8.88
CA PRO A 65 19.65 -39.00 9.68
C PRO A 65 19.76 -38.81 11.20
N ASP A 66 20.64 -37.94 11.66
CA ASP A 66 20.96 -37.68 13.07
C ASP A 66 20.07 -36.62 13.74
N TRP A 67 19.15 -36.00 13.00
CA TRP A 67 18.31 -34.93 13.54
C TRP A 67 17.28 -35.42 14.55
N SER A 68 17.11 -34.65 15.63
CA SER A 68 16.06 -34.86 16.63
C SER A 68 14.67 -34.53 16.06
N PRO A 69 13.57 -34.99 16.69
CA PRO A 69 12.22 -34.64 16.25
C PRO A 69 12.00 -33.11 16.13
N ALA A 70 12.53 -32.33 17.08
CA ALA A 70 12.44 -30.87 17.04
C ALA A 70 13.21 -30.27 15.85
N GLN A 71 14.39 -30.79 15.53
CA GLN A 71 15.18 -30.34 14.36
C GLN A 71 14.50 -30.69 13.03
N VAL A 72 13.86 -31.86 12.94
CA VAL A 72 13.06 -32.26 11.77
C VAL A 72 11.89 -31.30 11.55
N VAL A 73 11.15 -30.93 12.60
CA VAL A 73 10.05 -29.95 12.50
C VAL A 73 10.56 -28.57 12.11
N ALA A 74 11.64 -28.08 12.74
CA ALA A 74 12.25 -26.80 12.38
C ALA A 74 12.70 -26.78 10.90
N GLY A 75 13.33 -27.86 10.44
CA GLY A 75 13.76 -28.02 9.05
C GLY A 75 12.59 -28.06 8.07
N PHE A 76 11.49 -28.75 8.41
CA PHE A 76 10.27 -28.77 7.60
C PHE A 76 9.64 -27.37 7.46
N LEU A 77 9.50 -26.63 8.56
CA LEU A 77 8.96 -25.27 8.54
C LEU A 77 9.82 -24.34 7.66
N ALA A 78 11.14 -24.40 7.80
CA ALA A 78 12.06 -23.64 6.97
C ALA A 78 12.02 -24.07 5.49
N ALA A 79 11.93 -25.38 5.23
CA ALA A 79 11.90 -25.93 3.88
C ALA A 79 10.59 -25.67 3.15
N SER A 80 9.48 -25.52 3.89
CA SER A 80 8.14 -25.27 3.33
C SER A 80 8.05 -23.94 2.57
N GLY A 81 8.89 -22.96 2.90
CA GLY A 81 9.01 -21.70 2.15
C GLY A 81 9.64 -21.83 0.76
N GLY A 82 10.25 -22.99 0.43
CA GLY A 82 10.87 -23.24 -0.87
C GLY A 82 9.89 -23.89 -1.83
N PHE A 83 9.55 -23.20 -2.93
CA PHE A 83 8.57 -23.67 -3.93
C PHE A 83 9.16 -24.55 -5.04
N ASP A 84 10.49 -24.74 -5.06
CA ASP A 84 11.19 -25.54 -6.06
C ASP A 84 10.60 -26.96 -6.21
N ASP A 85 10.36 -27.39 -7.45
CA ASP A 85 9.77 -28.69 -7.81
C ASP A 85 8.51 -29.04 -6.97
N GLY A 86 7.71 -28.02 -6.68
CA GLY A 86 6.50 -28.10 -5.86
C GLY A 86 6.79 -28.42 -4.40
N HIS A 87 7.80 -27.83 -3.77
CA HIS A 87 8.23 -28.11 -2.39
C HIS A 87 8.91 -29.47 -2.20
N LYS A 88 9.74 -29.88 -3.17
CA LYS A 88 10.40 -31.20 -3.17
C LYS A 88 11.18 -31.49 -1.89
N VAL A 89 11.99 -30.54 -1.41
CA VAL A 89 12.81 -30.74 -0.21
C VAL A 89 11.94 -30.80 1.05
N ALA A 90 10.89 -29.98 1.16
CA ALA A 90 9.97 -30.04 2.31
C ALA A 90 9.28 -31.42 2.41
N ARG A 91 8.89 -32.01 1.28
CA ARG A 91 8.31 -33.37 1.26
C ARG A 91 9.27 -34.45 1.76
N GLU A 92 10.58 -34.26 1.71
CA GLU A 92 11.55 -35.23 2.24
C GLU A 92 11.48 -35.35 3.77
N TYR A 93 10.94 -34.37 4.48
CA TYR A 93 10.72 -34.43 5.93
C TYR A 93 9.51 -35.29 6.30
N LEU A 94 8.62 -35.56 5.34
CA LEU A 94 7.38 -36.28 5.56
C LEU A 94 7.58 -37.80 5.45
N SER A 95 6.75 -38.54 6.17
CA SER A 95 6.63 -39.99 6.02
C SER A 95 5.86 -40.34 4.73
N ALA A 96 5.99 -41.57 4.23
CA ALA A 96 5.29 -41.99 3.01
C ALA A 96 3.77 -41.83 3.09
N GLY A 97 3.16 -41.99 4.28
CA GLY A 97 1.72 -41.79 4.50
C GLY A 97 1.29 -40.31 4.51
N SER A 98 2.21 -39.39 4.79
CA SER A 98 2.00 -37.93 4.82
C SER A 98 2.51 -37.25 3.54
N ALA A 99 3.13 -38.01 2.64
CA ALA A 99 3.63 -37.53 1.35
C ALA A 99 2.51 -37.09 0.38
N SER A 100 1.24 -37.22 0.77
CA SER A 100 0.08 -36.62 0.09
C SER A 100 -0.03 -35.11 0.24
N TRP A 101 0.76 -34.51 1.16
CA TRP A 101 0.86 -33.06 1.28
C TRP A 101 1.33 -32.45 -0.05
N ASN A 102 0.39 -31.78 -0.72
CA ASN A 102 0.63 -31.05 -1.95
C ASN A 102 -0.12 -29.71 -1.85
N PRO A 103 0.56 -28.64 -1.41
CA PRO A 103 -0.04 -27.31 -1.27
C PRO A 103 -0.47 -26.70 -2.61
N GLY A 104 -0.03 -27.27 -3.74
CA GLY A 104 -0.33 -26.76 -5.07
C GLY A 104 0.40 -25.45 -5.40
N PRO A 105 0.05 -24.79 -6.51
CA PRO A 105 0.78 -23.61 -6.99
C PRO A 105 0.39 -22.29 -6.31
N ARG A 106 -0.75 -22.23 -5.62
CA ARG A 106 -1.22 -21.06 -4.85
C ARG A 106 -1.82 -21.50 -3.51
N PRO A 107 -0.99 -22.06 -2.61
CA PRO A 107 -1.48 -22.52 -1.33
C PRO A 107 -1.98 -21.37 -0.47
N ALA A 108 -2.94 -21.69 0.39
CA ALA A 108 -3.20 -20.83 1.54
C ALA A 108 -1.97 -20.83 2.46
N VAL A 109 -1.69 -19.69 3.08
CA VAL A 109 -0.56 -19.52 4.01
C VAL A 109 -1.09 -18.98 5.33
N THR A 110 -0.81 -19.68 6.42
CA THR A 110 -0.93 -19.09 7.76
C THR A 110 0.37 -18.37 8.08
N VAL A 111 0.28 -17.07 8.36
CA VAL A 111 1.43 -16.18 8.52
C VAL A 111 1.70 -15.96 10.01
N PHE A 112 2.93 -16.25 10.43
CA PHE A 112 3.41 -16.03 11.79
C PHE A 112 4.44 -14.90 11.84
N GLN A 113 4.52 -14.15 12.93
CA GLN A 113 5.57 -13.16 13.12
C GLN A 113 6.94 -13.86 13.20
N ASN A 114 7.02 -14.87 14.06
CA ASN A 114 8.19 -15.70 14.29
C ASN A 114 7.76 -16.99 15.01
N TRP A 115 8.61 -18.01 14.94
CA TRP A 115 8.46 -19.26 15.67
C TRP A 115 9.24 -19.22 16.98
N GLN A 116 8.66 -19.77 18.04
CA GLN A 116 9.42 -20.23 19.19
C GLN A 116 10.14 -21.54 18.84
N PRO A 117 11.27 -21.87 19.49
CA PRO A 117 11.98 -23.13 19.23
C PRO A 117 11.06 -24.34 19.43
N PRO A 118 10.97 -25.29 18.46
CA PRO A 118 10.13 -26.48 18.61
C PRO A 118 10.47 -27.30 19.86
N GLN A 119 9.44 -27.67 20.61
CA GLN A 119 9.57 -28.42 21.87
C GLN A 119 9.02 -29.83 21.72
N VAL A 120 9.79 -30.84 22.13
CA VAL A 120 9.31 -32.23 22.21
C VAL A 120 8.46 -32.35 23.47
N VAL A 121 7.16 -32.53 23.31
CA VAL A 121 6.23 -32.62 24.45
C VAL A 121 5.95 -34.06 24.87
N GLN A 122 6.12 -35.02 23.95
CA GLN A 122 6.03 -36.45 24.22
C GLN A 122 6.99 -37.21 23.31
N GLN A 123 7.65 -38.25 23.82
CA GLN A 123 8.47 -39.15 23.03
C GLN A 123 8.44 -40.57 23.62
N ASN A 124 7.90 -41.52 22.87
CA ASN A 124 7.75 -42.92 23.27
C ASN A 124 8.37 -43.82 22.20
N GLY A 125 9.58 -44.32 22.45
CA GLY A 125 10.33 -45.17 21.50
C GLY A 125 10.50 -44.49 20.14
N ASP A 126 9.79 -45.03 19.14
CA ASP A 126 9.80 -44.57 17.75
C ASP A 126 8.72 -43.54 17.40
N SER A 127 8.03 -42.97 18.39
CA SER A 127 7.02 -41.92 18.20
C SER A 127 7.36 -40.66 18.99
N ALA A 128 7.07 -39.49 18.43
CA ALA A 128 7.27 -38.20 19.09
C ALA A 128 6.18 -37.18 18.69
N SER A 129 5.78 -36.34 19.64
CA SER A 129 4.91 -35.19 19.43
C SER A 129 5.71 -33.91 19.71
N VAL A 130 5.72 -33.00 18.75
CA VAL A 130 6.48 -31.74 18.81
C VAL A 130 5.51 -30.57 18.69
N GLN A 131 5.63 -29.60 19.57
CA GLN A 131 4.85 -28.36 19.53
C GLN A 131 5.71 -27.17 19.13
N VAL A 132 5.13 -26.29 18.32
CA VAL A 132 5.73 -25.02 17.91
C VAL A 132 4.74 -23.92 18.22
N ALA A 133 5.09 -23.01 19.12
CA ALA A 133 4.29 -21.84 19.40
C ALA A 133 4.75 -20.65 18.54
N GLY A 134 3.84 -19.74 18.22
CA GLY A 134 4.16 -18.50 17.52
C GLY A 134 3.00 -17.52 17.56
N ASP A 135 3.32 -16.25 17.32
CA ASP A 135 2.32 -15.20 17.17
C ASP A 135 1.83 -15.22 15.71
N ARG A 136 0.59 -15.64 15.49
CA ARG A 136 -0.06 -15.60 14.18
C ARG A 136 -0.42 -14.15 13.87
N LEU A 137 -0.18 -13.74 12.63
CA LEU A 137 -0.53 -12.42 12.12
C LEU A 137 -1.84 -12.46 11.32
N GLY A 138 -2.07 -13.56 10.61
CA GLY A 138 -3.23 -13.74 9.76
C GLY A 138 -3.04 -14.84 8.72
N ARG A 139 -3.80 -14.77 7.64
CA ARG A 139 -3.83 -15.78 6.58
C ARG A 139 -3.81 -15.15 5.19
N ILE A 140 -3.05 -15.74 4.28
CA ILE A 140 -3.15 -15.53 2.84
C ILE A 140 -4.03 -16.64 2.29
N GLY A 141 -5.16 -16.30 1.66
CA GLY A 141 -6.06 -17.24 1.02
C GLY A 141 -5.47 -17.85 -0.27
N GLY A 142 -6.10 -18.90 -0.79
CA GLY A 142 -5.72 -19.46 -2.10
C GLY A 142 -5.99 -18.52 -3.29
N ASP A 143 -6.79 -17.46 -3.07
CA ASP A 143 -6.99 -16.33 -3.97
C ASP A 143 -5.89 -15.25 -3.83
N GLY A 144 -4.95 -15.42 -2.90
CA GLY A 144 -3.86 -14.49 -2.62
C GLY A 144 -4.26 -13.32 -1.72
N GLN A 145 -5.49 -13.27 -1.21
CA GLN A 145 -5.92 -12.21 -0.28
C GLN A 145 -5.31 -12.42 1.10
N TYR A 146 -4.66 -11.39 1.65
CA TYR A 146 -4.31 -11.37 3.05
C TYR A 146 -5.49 -10.90 3.91
N SER A 147 -5.75 -11.61 5.00
CA SER A 147 -6.66 -11.23 6.08
C SER A 147 -5.92 -11.31 7.41
N ALA A 148 -5.85 -10.19 8.13
CA ALA A 148 -5.29 -10.16 9.47
C ALA A 148 -6.22 -10.88 10.45
N ASP A 149 -5.65 -11.77 11.26
CA ASP A 149 -6.33 -12.49 12.35
C ASP A 149 -5.29 -12.82 13.43
N PRO A 150 -4.84 -11.79 14.18
CA PRO A 150 -3.73 -11.95 15.09
C PRO A 150 -4.12 -12.68 16.38
N ASP A 151 -3.42 -13.74 16.70
CA ASP A 151 -3.51 -14.47 17.97
C ASP A 151 -2.18 -15.17 18.30
N THR A 152 -2.13 -15.87 19.44
CA THR A 152 -1.04 -16.80 19.74
C THR A 152 -1.52 -18.21 19.44
N ALA A 153 -0.80 -18.92 18.58
CA ALA A 153 -1.15 -20.28 18.17
C ALA A 153 -0.03 -21.28 18.53
N VAL A 154 -0.44 -22.52 18.79
CA VAL A 154 0.44 -23.65 19.08
C VAL A 154 0.15 -24.77 18.08
N GLU A 155 1.10 -25.04 17.22
CA GLU A 155 1.02 -26.04 16.16
C GLU A 155 1.64 -27.35 16.63
N THR A 156 0.93 -28.47 16.46
CA THR A 156 1.40 -29.79 16.90
C THR A 156 1.70 -30.71 15.72
N PHE A 157 2.92 -31.24 15.69
CA PHE A 157 3.42 -32.18 14.69
C PHE A 157 3.60 -33.56 15.31
N GLN A 158 3.18 -34.59 14.58
CA GLN A 158 3.42 -35.99 14.94
C GLN A 158 4.55 -36.55 14.08
N LEU A 159 5.47 -37.29 14.70
CA LEU A 159 6.62 -37.89 14.04
C LEU A 159 6.76 -39.36 14.43
N THR A 160 7.29 -40.14 13.49
CA THR A 160 7.74 -41.51 13.76
C THR A 160 9.13 -41.74 13.21
N ARG A 161 9.90 -42.62 13.87
CA ARG A 161 11.18 -43.10 13.37
C ARG A 161 10.92 -44.18 12.32
N SER A 162 11.48 -43.98 11.14
CA SER A 162 11.44 -44.95 10.04
C SER A 162 12.27 -46.20 10.37
N PRO A 163 12.07 -47.33 9.65
CA PRO A 163 12.91 -48.52 9.81
C PRO A 163 14.41 -48.27 9.58
N GLN A 164 14.76 -47.23 8.83
CA GLN A 164 16.14 -46.79 8.59
C GLN A 164 16.70 -45.93 9.74
N GLY A 165 15.95 -45.77 10.84
CA GLY A 165 16.37 -45.05 12.04
C GLY A 165 16.16 -43.53 11.99
N VAL A 166 15.57 -42.99 10.91
CA VAL A 166 15.41 -41.55 10.68
C VAL A 166 14.00 -41.08 11.03
N TRP A 167 13.88 -39.95 11.74
CA TRP A 167 12.59 -39.33 12.06
C TRP A 167 11.92 -38.71 10.83
N ARG A 168 10.60 -38.92 10.70
CA ARG A 168 9.75 -38.33 9.67
C ARG A 168 8.42 -37.86 10.25
N ILE A 169 7.88 -36.77 9.71
CA ILE A 169 6.58 -36.23 10.11
C ILE A 169 5.46 -37.12 9.55
N THR A 170 4.60 -37.61 10.43
CA THR A 170 3.43 -38.43 10.12
C THR A 170 2.11 -37.65 10.24
N GLY A 171 2.06 -36.61 11.07
CA GLY A 171 0.88 -35.77 11.27
C GLY A 171 1.23 -34.30 11.18
N LEU A 172 0.55 -33.60 10.27
CA LEU A 172 0.61 -32.14 10.14
C LEU A 172 -0.56 -31.49 10.89
N PRO A 173 -0.36 -30.31 11.47
CA PRO A 173 -1.45 -29.47 11.96
C PRO A 173 -2.47 -29.17 10.86
N ASP A 174 -3.72 -28.91 11.23
CA ASP A 174 -4.83 -28.76 10.28
C ASP A 174 -4.56 -27.68 9.22
N ASP A 175 -4.04 -26.53 9.63
CA ASP A 175 -3.68 -25.42 8.73
C ASP A 175 -2.56 -25.79 7.74
N ALA A 176 -1.68 -26.71 8.12
CA ALA A 176 -0.59 -27.18 7.28
C ALA A 176 -1.01 -28.31 6.33
N ARG A 177 -2.18 -28.95 6.50
CA ARG A 177 -2.56 -30.14 5.69
C ARG A 177 -2.74 -29.82 4.20
N SER A 178 -3.21 -28.63 3.88
CA SER A 178 -3.43 -28.16 2.50
C SER A 178 -2.84 -26.77 2.25
N GLY A 179 -1.95 -26.31 3.12
CA GLY A 179 -1.39 -24.97 3.11
C GLY A 179 0.03 -24.94 3.64
N LEU A 180 0.55 -23.73 3.81
CA LEU A 180 1.88 -23.47 4.34
C LEU A 180 1.77 -22.73 5.68
N LEU A 181 2.69 -23.03 6.60
CA LEU A 181 2.91 -22.23 7.79
C LEU A 181 4.22 -21.47 7.59
N LEU A 182 4.16 -20.16 7.38
CA LEU A 182 5.33 -19.34 7.05
C LEU A 182 5.48 -18.20 8.03
N THR A 183 6.72 -17.84 8.34
CA THR A 183 6.96 -16.56 9.02
C THR A 183 6.74 -15.40 8.06
N LYS A 184 6.50 -14.19 8.57
CA LYS A 184 6.46 -12.97 7.77
C LYS A 184 7.74 -12.82 6.94
N ALA A 185 8.89 -13.13 7.53
CA ALA A 185 10.18 -13.08 6.83
C ALA A 185 10.28 -14.11 5.69
N ASP A 186 9.63 -15.27 5.80
CA ASP A 186 9.55 -16.25 4.71
C ASP A 186 8.57 -15.78 3.62
N VAL A 187 7.43 -15.20 4.00
CA VAL A 187 6.47 -14.61 3.04
C VAL A 187 7.13 -13.50 2.23
N ASP A 188 7.82 -12.57 2.89
CA ASP A 188 8.50 -11.44 2.23
C ASP A 188 9.58 -11.92 1.22
N ARG A 189 10.17 -13.11 1.43
CA ARG A 189 11.13 -13.72 0.51
C ARG A 189 10.45 -14.49 -0.63
N ALA A 190 9.49 -15.34 -0.28
CA ALA A 190 8.90 -16.33 -1.17
C ALA A 190 7.69 -15.84 -1.95
N PHE A 191 7.10 -14.68 -1.59
CA PHE A 191 5.95 -14.11 -2.27
C PHE A 191 6.26 -12.74 -2.87
N ARG A 192 5.44 -12.34 -3.83
CA ARG A 192 5.37 -10.98 -4.34
C ARG A 192 3.95 -10.48 -4.25
N THR A 193 3.81 -9.22 -3.86
CA THR A 193 2.52 -8.54 -3.93
C THR A 193 2.37 -7.91 -5.31
N VAL A 194 1.31 -8.28 -6.01
CA VAL A 194 0.99 -7.79 -7.35
C VAL A 194 -0.47 -7.37 -7.41
N ASN A 195 -0.83 -6.51 -8.36
CA ASN A 195 -2.23 -6.17 -8.61
C ASN A 195 -2.79 -6.96 -9.78
N LEU A 196 -3.97 -7.56 -9.60
CA LEU A 196 -4.82 -8.03 -10.69
C LEU A 196 -5.88 -6.95 -10.96
N TYR A 197 -6.15 -6.64 -12.22
CA TYR A 197 -7.05 -5.53 -12.56
C TYR A 197 -8.40 -6.03 -13.07
N TYR A 198 -9.48 -5.54 -12.45
CA TYR A 198 -10.87 -5.88 -12.77
C TYR A 198 -11.70 -4.64 -13.05
N PHE A 199 -12.78 -4.74 -13.80
CA PHE A 199 -13.61 -3.58 -14.09
C PHE A 199 -14.51 -3.22 -12.91
N ALA A 200 -14.62 -1.92 -12.63
CA ALA A 200 -15.71 -1.41 -11.81
C ALA A 200 -17.05 -1.62 -12.55
N PRO A 201 -18.12 -2.11 -11.88
CA PRO A 201 -19.39 -2.39 -12.53
C PRO A 201 -19.99 -1.18 -13.24
N GLY A 202 -20.36 -1.36 -14.51
CA GLY A 202 -20.96 -0.30 -15.33
C GLY A 202 -20.02 0.84 -15.74
N ARG A 203 -18.70 0.68 -15.55
CA ARG A 203 -17.69 1.72 -15.81
C ARG A 203 -16.56 1.21 -16.68
N PRO A 204 -15.80 2.10 -17.34
CA PRO A 204 -14.57 1.75 -18.03
C PRO A 204 -13.36 1.67 -17.07
N THR A 205 -13.49 2.10 -15.82
CA THR A 205 -12.38 2.15 -14.86
C THR A 205 -12.00 0.76 -14.35
N LEU A 206 -10.70 0.47 -14.31
CA LEU A 206 -10.16 -0.72 -13.66
C LEU A 206 -9.88 -0.46 -12.18
N VAL A 207 -10.03 -1.51 -11.40
CA VAL A 207 -9.83 -1.55 -9.95
C VAL A 207 -8.72 -2.56 -9.68
N PRO A 208 -7.64 -2.16 -8.99
CA PRO A 208 -6.58 -3.07 -8.62
C PRO A 208 -7.02 -3.94 -7.43
N ASN A 209 -6.72 -5.23 -7.54
CA ASN A 209 -6.82 -6.24 -6.51
C ASN A 209 -5.41 -6.68 -6.12
N GLY A 210 -4.90 -6.18 -5.00
CA GLY A 210 -3.63 -6.64 -4.45
C GLY A 210 -3.74 -8.10 -4.02
N VAL A 211 -2.83 -8.95 -4.49
CA VAL A 211 -2.74 -10.37 -4.14
C VAL A 211 -1.28 -10.78 -3.92
N PHE A 212 -1.07 -11.75 -3.03
CA PHE A 212 0.21 -12.40 -2.82
C PHE A 212 0.35 -13.59 -3.77
N LEU A 213 1.36 -13.58 -4.63
CA LEU A 213 1.70 -14.70 -5.52
C LEU A 213 3.05 -15.33 -5.13
N PRO A 214 3.17 -16.67 -5.09
CA PRO A 214 4.44 -17.35 -4.85
C PRO A 214 5.48 -17.07 -5.94
N LEU A 215 6.65 -16.56 -5.57
CA LEU A 215 7.76 -16.39 -6.50
C LEU A 215 8.62 -17.65 -6.54
N VAL A 216 8.26 -18.58 -7.43
CA VAL A 216 9.04 -19.80 -7.69
C VAL A 216 10.30 -19.45 -8.48
N THR A 217 10.13 -18.83 -9.64
CA THR A 217 11.20 -18.22 -10.43
C THR A 217 10.68 -16.93 -11.06
N ARG A 218 11.57 -15.98 -11.39
CA ARG A 218 11.16 -14.75 -12.10
C ARG A 218 10.59 -15.05 -13.49
N HIS A 219 11.04 -16.12 -14.14
CA HIS A 219 10.56 -16.53 -15.46
C HIS A 219 9.10 -17.02 -15.45
N ASP A 220 8.62 -17.57 -14.32
CA ASP A 220 7.25 -18.10 -14.22
C ASP A 220 6.21 -17.04 -13.81
N LEU A 221 6.65 -15.84 -13.42
CA LEU A 221 5.76 -14.80 -12.92
C LEU A 221 4.69 -14.34 -13.94
N PRO A 222 4.99 -14.15 -15.24
CA PRO A 222 3.97 -13.87 -16.26
C PRO A 222 2.85 -14.92 -16.29
N ASP A 223 3.21 -16.22 -16.24
CA ASP A 223 2.26 -17.33 -16.26
C ASP A 223 1.35 -17.30 -15.05
N GLN A 224 1.94 -17.14 -13.86
CA GLN A 224 1.19 -17.11 -12.61
C GLN A 224 0.24 -15.93 -12.57
N LEU A 225 0.68 -14.77 -13.04
CA LEU A 225 -0.09 -13.55 -13.02
C LEU A 225 -1.33 -13.66 -13.94
N VAL A 226 -1.16 -14.17 -15.17
CA VAL A 226 -2.28 -14.42 -16.09
C VAL A 226 -3.22 -15.49 -15.53
N ARG A 227 -2.71 -16.59 -14.97
CA ARG A 227 -3.55 -17.63 -14.36
C ARG A 227 -4.34 -17.11 -13.16
N ALA A 228 -3.72 -16.27 -12.33
CA ALA A 228 -4.39 -15.64 -11.20
C ALA A 228 -5.51 -14.70 -11.67
N LEU A 229 -5.26 -13.87 -12.69
CA LEU A 229 -6.28 -13.01 -13.31
C LEU A 229 -7.48 -13.82 -13.86
N LEU A 230 -7.22 -14.93 -14.55
CA LEU A 230 -8.25 -15.81 -15.10
C LEU A 230 -9.04 -16.58 -14.05
N THR A 231 -8.46 -16.82 -12.87
CA THR A 231 -9.20 -17.42 -11.74
C THR A 231 -10.27 -16.44 -11.23
N GLY A 232 -10.00 -15.14 -11.31
CA GLY A 232 -10.91 -14.09 -10.88
C GLY A 232 -10.44 -13.34 -9.63
N PRO A 233 -11.20 -12.31 -9.22
CA PRO A 233 -10.86 -11.45 -8.09
C PRO A 233 -10.84 -12.22 -6.78
N SER A 234 -10.16 -11.66 -5.78
CA SER A 234 -10.22 -12.21 -4.43
C SER A 234 -11.65 -12.21 -3.89
N SER A 235 -11.94 -13.13 -2.97
CA SER A 235 -13.19 -13.21 -2.23
C SER A 235 -13.56 -11.88 -1.57
N TRP A 236 -12.55 -11.09 -1.17
CA TRP A 236 -12.74 -9.75 -0.64
C TRP A 236 -13.20 -8.76 -1.72
N LEU A 237 -12.58 -8.67 -2.89
CA LEU A 237 -12.94 -7.65 -3.89
C LEU A 237 -14.10 -8.08 -4.80
N GLY A 238 -14.27 -9.38 -5.02
CA GLY A 238 -15.16 -9.97 -6.02
C GLY A 238 -16.59 -9.42 -6.05
N PRO A 239 -17.26 -9.21 -4.91
CA PRO A 239 -18.62 -8.64 -4.91
C PRO A 239 -18.73 -7.24 -5.51
N ALA A 240 -17.61 -6.50 -5.64
CA ALA A 240 -17.59 -5.10 -6.05
C ALA A 240 -17.00 -4.86 -7.46
N VAL A 241 -16.52 -5.92 -8.14
CA VAL A 241 -15.86 -5.81 -9.45
C VAL A 241 -16.35 -6.88 -10.42
N LYS A 242 -15.97 -6.75 -11.69
CA LYS A 242 -16.30 -7.71 -12.75
C LYS A 242 -15.05 -8.13 -13.52
N SER A 243 -14.94 -9.43 -13.79
CA SER A 243 -14.02 -9.98 -14.78
C SER A 243 -14.69 -9.98 -16.16
N GLU A 244 -13.96 -9.57 -17.20
CA GLU A 244 -14.41 -9.59 -18.58
C GLU A 244 -13.97 -10.87 -19.31
N PHE A 245 -13.23 -11.75 -18.63
CA PHE A 245 -13.00 -13.12 -19.09
C PHE A 245 -14.25 -13.96 -18.84
N PRO A 246 -14.79 -14.63 -19.86
CA PRO A 246 -15.86 -15.60 -19.69
C PRO A 246 -15.45 -16.72 -18.71
N GLU A 247 -16.43 -17.21 -17.95
CA GLU A 247 -16.20 -18.30 -17.00
C GLU A 247 -15.59 -19.53 -17.70
N GLY A 248 -14.61 -20.15 -17.05
CA GLY A 248 -13.91 -21.31 -17.59
C GLY A 248 -12.80 -20.98 -18.59
N THR A 249 -12.54 -19.71 -18.92
CA THR A 249 -11.38 -19.29 -19.72
C THR A 249 -10.07 -19.72 -19.05
N ARG A 250 -9.18 -20.37 -19.80
CA ARG A 250 -7.89 -20.88 -19.32
C ARG A 250 -6.74 -20.42 -20.22
N LEU A 251 -5.58 -20.22 -19.63
CA LEU A 251 -4.31 -20.08 -20.36
C LEU A 251 -3.93 -21.42 -20.99
N ARG A 252 -3.73 -21.44 -22.31
CA ARG A 252 -3.23 -22.61 -23.07
C ARG A 252 -1.70 -22.63 -22.98
N GLY A 253 -1.16 -23.65 -22.33
CA GLY A 253 0.29 -23.77 -22.16
C GLY A 253 0.84 -22.70 -21.22
N ARG A 254 1.87 -21.96 -21.67
CA ARG A 254 2.56 -20.89 -20.93
C ARG A 254 2.50 -19.60 -21.74
N VAL A 255 2.60 -18.45 -21.08
CA VAL A 255 2.85 -17.16 -21.68
C VAL A 255 4.21 -17.23 -22.36
N ALA A 256 4.21 -17.18 -23.70
CA ALA A 256 5.46 -17.21 -24.46
C ALA A 256 6.09 -15.82 -24.46
N LEU A 257 7.35 -15.73 -24.05
CA LEU A 257 8.11 -14.49 -24.07
C LEU A 257 9.16 -14.54 -25.20
N ASP A 258 9.04 -13.66 -26.18
CA ASP A 258 10.06 -13.40 -27.20
C ASP A 258 10.62 -12.00 -26.98
N LYS A 259 11.86 -11.93 -26.48
CA LYS A 259 12.51 -10.69 -26.03
C LYS A 259 11.66 -9.91 -25.02
N ASP A 260 11.01 -8.83 -25.46
CA ASP A 260 10.18 -7.94 -24.67
C ASP A 260 8.67 -8.10 -24.93
N THR A 261 8.30 -9.12 -25.72
CA THR A 261 6.94 -9.34 -26.22
C THR A 261 6.34 -10.62 -25.64
N ALA A 262 5.30 -10.48 -24.83
CA ALA A 262 4.56 -11.61 -24.26
C ALA A 262 3.39 -12.05 -25.17
N THR A 263 3.19 -13.35 -25.34
CA THR A 263 2.03 -13.91 -26.05
C THR A 263 1.17 -14.70 -25.08
N VAL A 264 -0.08 -14.27 -24.92
CA VAL A 264 -1.07 -14.90 -24.04
C VAL A 264 -2.09 -15.63 -24.92
N ASP A 265 -2.00 -16.97 -24.97
CA ASP A 265 -2.95 -17.81 -25.71
C ASP A 265 -4.02 -18.38 -24.78
N LEU A 266 -5.27 -18.01 -25.01
CA LEU A 266 -6.42 -18.41 -24.20
C LEU A 266 -7.24 -19.51 -24.86
N SER A 267 -8.00 -20.24 -24.04
CA SER A 267 -8.95 -21.26 -24.49
C SER A 267 -10.14 -20.65 -25.22
N LYS A 268 -10.89 -21.48 -25.97
CA LYS A 268 -12.02 -21.07 -26.81
C LYS A 268 -13.09 -20.26 -26.08
N GLU A 269 -13.25 -20.46 -24.78
CA GLU A 269 -14.23 -19.78 -23.93
C GLU A 269 -14.03 -18.26 -23.98
N ALA A 270 -12.78 -17.79 -24.15
CA ALA A 270 -12.46 -16.37 -24.31
C ALA A 270 -13.19 -15.71 -25.48
N ARG A 271 -13.62 -16.45 -26.52
CA ARG A 271 -14.38 -15.89 -27.66
C ARG A 271 -15.74 -15.31 -27.26
N GLY A 272 -16.28 -15.70 -26.11
CA GLY A 272 -17.52 -15.14 -25.55
C GLY A 272 -17.34 -13.78 -24.86
N GLY A 273 -16.10 -13.30 -24.72
CA GLY A 273 -15.77 -12.04 -24.06
C GLY A 273 -15.55 -10.90 -25.03
N ASP A 274 -15.47 -9.68 -24.49
CA ASP A 274 -15.09 -8.49 -25.26
C ASP A 274 -13.55 -8.43 -25.37
N PRO A 275 -12.98 -8.52 -26.59
CA PRO A 275 -11.53 -8.53 -26.79
C PRO A 275 -10.84 -7.25 -26.31
N ASP A 276 -11.50 -6.10 -26.39
CA ASP A 276 -10.94 -4.81 -25.96
C ASP A 276 -10.84 -4.76 -24.44
N ARG A 277 -11.89 -5.22 -23.75
CA ARG A 277 -11.95 -5.22 -22.29
C ARG A 277 -11.04 -6.29 -21.67
N MET A 278 -11.01 -7.50 -22.23
CA MET A 278 -10.03 -8.52 -21.83
C MET A 278 -8.60 -8.01 -22.02
N SER A 279 -8.35 -7.27 -23.09
CA SER A 279 -7.03 -6.68 -23.36
C SER A 279 -6.66 -5.56 -22.41
N ALA A 280 -7.62 -4.72 -22.02
CA ALA A 280 -7.40 -3.71 -20.98
C ALA A 280 -7.00 -4.36 -19.65
N GLN A 281 -7.71 -5.42 -19.20
CA GLN A 281 -7.37 -6.13 -17.96
C GLN A 281 -5.98 -6.76 -18.02
N LEU A 282 -5.62 -7.44 -19.12
CA LEU A 282 -4.30 -8.04 -19.29
C LEU A 282 -3.20 -6.99 -19.36
N SER A 283 -3.38 -5.91 -20.12
CA SER A 283 -2.40 -4.82 -20.22
C SER A 283 -2.11 -4.17 -18.87
N TRP A 284 -3.14 -3.91 -18.06
CA TRP A 284 -2.97 -3.35 -16.72
C TRP A 284 -2.36 -4.33 -15.72
N THR A 285 -2.62 -5.62 -15.88
CA THR A 285 -2.03 -6.64 -15.04
C THR A 285 -0.54 -6.85 -15.41
N LEU A 286 -0.22 -7.06 -16.68
CA LEU A 286 1.12 -7.37 -17.18
C LEU A 286 2.11 -6.19 -17.10
N ARG A 287 1.65 -4.93 -17.08
CA ARG A 287 2.56 -3.75 -17.07
C ARG A 287 3.46 -3.62 -15.85
N GLN A 288 3.14 -4.35 -14.79
CA GLN A 288 3.94 -4.42 -13.57
C GLN A 288 5.23 -5.23 -13.77
N LEU A 289 5.36 -5.95 -14.90
CA LEU A 289 6.53 -6.75 -15.25
C LEU A 289 7.42 -5.93 -16.19
N SER A 290 8.55 -5.44 -15.71
CA SER A 290 9.43 -4.56 -16.50
C SER A 290 9.97 -5.20 -17.77
N GLU A 291 10.12 -6.52 -17.82
CA GLU A 291 10.56 -7.27 -19.00
C GLU A 291 9.53 -7.26 -20.15
N ILE A 292 8.24 -7.03 -19.87
CA ILE A 292 7.19 -7.00 -20.88
C ILE A 292 7.00 -5.55 -21.33
N LYS A 293 7.37 -5.24 -22.58
CA LYS A 293 7.10 -3.94 -23.21
C LYS A 293 5.92 -3.99 -24.17
N ARG A 294 5.67 -5.14 -24.77
CA ARG A 294 4.55 -5.39 -25.69
C ARG A 294 3.92 -6.74 -25.41
N TRP A 295 2.70 -6.95 -25.87
CA TRP A 295 2.05 -8.24 -25.73
C TRP A 295 1.01 -8.52 -26.83
N LYS A 296 0.64 -9.78 -27.01
CA LYS A 296 -0.36 -10.27 -27.97
C LYS A 296 -1.39 -11.14 -27.26
N LEU A 297 -2.65 -10.97 -27.63
CA LEU A 297 -3.74 -11.86 -27.24
C LEU A 297 -3.99 -12.88 -28.36
N GLN A 298 -4.03 -14.17 -28.01
CA GLN A 298 -4.45 -15.25 -28.90
C GLN A 298 -5.62 -16.00 -28.27
N ILE A 299 -6.50 -16.54 -29.11
CA ILE A 299 -7.54 -17.49 -28.71
C ILE A 299 -7.45 -18.72 -29.60
N GLU A 300 -7.09 -19.84 -29.00
CA GLU A 300 -6.71 -21.08 -29.68
C GLU A 300 -5.62 -20.89 -30.75
N GLY A 301 -4.61 -20.07 -30.44
CA GLY A 301 -3.49 -19.75 -31.35
C GLY A 301 -3.82 -18.73 -32.43
N VAL A 302 -5.09 -18.29 -32.55
CA VAL A 302 -5.50 -17.23 -33.49
C VAL A 302 -5.33 -15.88 -32.81
N THR A 303 -4.52 -15.00 -33.42
CA THR A 303 -4.29 -13.64 -32.91
C THR A 303 -5.56 -12.82 -32.96
N VAL A 304 -5.86 -12.16 -31.85
CA VAL A 304 -6.97 -11.21 -31.71
C VAL A 304 -6.48 -9.80 -31.99
N GLU A 305 -7.33 -8.96 -32.58
CA GLU A 305 -7.03 -7.55 -32.90
C GLU A 305 -7.98 -6.59 -32.16
N PRO A 306 -7.66 -6.24 -30.90
CA PRO A 306 -8.42 -5.26 -30.14
C PRO A 306 -8.30 -3.85 -30.73
N ARG A 307 -9.30 -3.00 -30.50
CA ARG A 307 -9.30 -1.59 -30.93
C ARG A 307 -9.14 -0.67 -29.73
N PRO A 308 -8.34 0.42 -29.84
CA PRO A 308 -7.62 0.89 -31.02
C PRO A 308 -6.19 0.32 -31.16
N THR A 309 -5.79 -0.67 -30.35
CA THR A 309 -4.38 -1.04 -30.16
C THR A 309 -3.81 -2.00 -31.23
N GLY A 310 -4.65 -2.81 -31.89
CA GLY A 310 -4.25 -3.82 -32.86
C GLY A 310 -3.66 -5.10 -32.23
N PRO A 311 -3.11 -6.02 -33.05
CA PRO A 311 -2.67 -7.36 -32.60
C PRO A 311 -1.46 -7.35 -31.65
N LEU A 312 -0.56 -6.37 -31.80
CA LEU A 312 0.63 -6.21 -30.96
C LEU A 312 0.48 -4.93 -30.13
N GLN A 313 0.22 -5.09 -28.84
CA GLN A 313 -0.18 -4.01 -27.95
C GLN A 313 0.99 -3.57 -27.08
N PRO A 314 1.32 -2.27 -26.99
CA PRO A 314 2.22 -1.77 -25.95
C PRO A 314 1.66 -2.08 -24.56
N VAL A 315 2.51 -2.45 -23.59
CA VAL A 315 2.05 -2.85 -22.25
C VAL A 315 1.34 -1.71 -21.50
N ARG A 316 1.70 -0.45 -21.80
CA ARG A 316 1.09 0.76 -21.23
C ARG A 316 -0.08 1.31 -22.07
N SER A 317 -0.70 0.48 -22.90
CA SER A 317 -1.95 0.83 -23.60
C SER A 317 -3.15 0.98 -22.65
N TRP A 318 -4.34 1.28 -23.16
CA TRP A 318 -5.57 1.42 -22.36
C TRP A 318 -5.53 2.47 -21.23
N PRO A 319 -4.98 3.68 -21.44
CA PRO A 319 -4.91 4.72 -20.40
C PRO A 319 -6.30 5.20 -19.95
N GLN A 320 -7.32 5.11 -20.81
CA GLN A 320 -8.70 5.47 -20.48
C GLN A 320 -9.30 4.60 -19.36
N ASN A 321 -8.74 3.41 -19.13
CA ASN A 321 -9.18 2.47 -18.11
C ASN A 321 -8.44 2.64 -16.77
N ALA A 322 -7.53 3.62 -16.65
CA ALA A 322 -6.72 3.83 -15.45
C ALA A 322 -7.55 3.96 -14.17
N PRO A 323 -7.15 3.29 -13.06
CA PRO A 323 -7.85 3.40 -11.78
C PRO A 323 -7.92 4.84 -11.25
N ASP A 324 -6.84 5.61 -11.44
CA ASP A 324 -6.76 7.02 -11.06
C ASP A 324 -7.45 7.97 -12.03
N GLY A 325 -7.93 7.45 -13.16
CA GLY A 325 -8.43 8.24 -14.28
C GLY A 325 -7.36 8.54 -15.32
N PRO A 326 -7.79 9.06 -16.49
CA PRO A 326 -6.87 9.44 -17.55
C PRO A 326 -5.82 10.40 -16.98
N GLU A 327 -4.56 10.14 -17.33
CA GLU A 327 -3.45 10.99 -16.90
C GLU A 327 -3.70 12.42 -17.39
N ALA A 328 -3.67 13.40 -16.47
CA ALA A 328 -3.73 14.79 -16.87
C ALA A 328 -2.55 15.07 -17.81
N GLU A 329 -2.81 15.79 -18.91
CA GLU A 329 -1.75 16.14 -19.86
C GLU A 329 -0.57 16.79 -19.13
N ALA A 330 0.65 16.38 -19.47
CA ALA A 330 1.86 16.88 -18.84
C ALA A 330 1.87 18.43 -18.88
N GLY A 331 1.87 19.05 -17.69
CA GLY A 331 1.83 20.51 -17.53
C GLY A 331 0.51 21.08 -17.00
N GLN A 332 -0.57 20.30 -16.94
CA GLN A 332 -1.83 20.72 -16.31
C GLN A 332 -1.91 20.23 -14.86
N ALA A 333 -1.25 20.94 -13.93
CA ALA A 333 -1.41 20.68 -12.51
C ALA A 333 -2.85 21.00 -12.07
N GLN A 334 -3.52 20.05 -11.41
CA GLN A 334 -4.83 20.35 -10.82
C GLN A 334 -4.64 21.35 -9.68
N PRO A 335 -5.37 22.47 -9.67
CA PRO A 335 -5.22 23.45 -8.61
C PRO A 335 -5.75 22.87 -7.30
N ALA A 336 -4.92 22.88 -6.26
CA ALA A 336 -5.37 22.64 -4.90
C ALA A 336 -6.19 23.83 -4.38
N TYR A 337 -6.98 23.61 -3.35
CA TYR A 337 -7.71 24.63 -2.60
C TYR A 337 -7.27 24.58 -1.13
N VAL A 338 -7.35 25.71 -0.45
CA VAL A 338 -7.05 25.87 0.97
C VAL A 338 -8.09 26.78 1.61
N ILE A 339 -8.19 26.73 2.94
CA ILE A 339 -8.78 27.83 3.71
C ILE A 339 -7.66 28.82 4.01
N GLY A 340 -7.67 29.99 3.38
CA GLY A 340 -6.64 31.00 3.58
C GLY A 340 -6.66 31.58 5.00
N ALA A 341 -5.62 32.33 5.38
CA ALA A 341 -5.52 32.94 6.72
C ALA A 341 -6.72 33.81 7.12
N ALA A 342 -7.40 34.43 6.14
CA ALA A 342 -8.62 35.20 6.36
C ALA A 342 -9.88 34.33 6.61
N GLY A 343 -9.76 33.01 6.55
CA GLY A 343 -10.87 32.05 6.70
C GLY A 343 -11.72 31.86 5.44
N SER A 344 -11.33 32.44 4.31
CA SER A 344 -12.00 32.26 3.01
C SER A 344 -11.41 31.08 2.24
N LEU A 345 -12.22 30.48 1.36
CA LEU A 345 -11.71 29.51 0.39
C LEU A 345 -10.77 30.22 -0.58
N ALA A 346 -9.60 29.63 -0.81
CA ALA A 346 -8.65 30.08 -1.82
C ALA A 346 -8.21 28.93 -2.72
N ARG A 347 -8.09 29.20 -4.01
CA ARG A 347 -7.47 28.33 -5.01
C ARG A 347 -5.97 28.61 -5.04
N LEU A 348 -5.14 27.58 -5.03
CA LEU A 348 -3.69 27.72 -5.14
C LEU A 348 -3.26 27.85 -6.59
N ALA A 349 -2.49 28.89 -6.90
CA ALA A 349 -1.71 29.05 -8.11
C ALA A 349 -0.22 28.96 -7.73
N GLY A 350 0.34 27.75 -7.81
CA GLY A 350 1.60 27.44 -7.12
C GLY A 350 1.42 27.59 -5.61
N ASP A 351 2.28 28.39 -4.97
CA ASP A 351 2.20 28.69 -3.53
C ASP A 351 1.44 29.99 -3.22
N GLN A 352 0.73 30.55 -4.20
CA GLN A 352 -0.03 31.79 -4.04
C GLN A 352 -1.53 31.49 -3.91
N PRO A 353 -2.15 31.73 -2.72
CA PRO A 353 -3.59 31.57 -2.55
C PRO A 353 -4.35 32.72 -3.19
N GLN A 354 -5.25 32.38 -4.12
CA GLN A 354 -6.16 33.32 -4.79
C GLN A 354 -7.59 33.11 -4.27
N PRO A 355 -8.33 34.16 -3.87
CA PRO A 355 -9.70 34.01 -3.40
C PRO A 355 -10.60 33.24 -4.37
N ALA A 356 -11.38 32.28 -3.86
CA ALA A 356 -12.31 31.46 -4.64
C ALA A 356 -13.79 31.77 -4.28
N GLY A 357 -14.06 33.04 -3.93
CA GLY A 357 -15.36 33.67 -3.72
C GLY A 357 -16.35 33.03 -2.75
N LEU A 358 -15.86 32.16 -1.85
CA LEU A 358 -16.59 31.88 -0.62
C LEU A 358 -16.19 32.94 0.43
N PRO A 359 -17.14 33.68 1.03
CA PRO A 359 -16.84 34.59 2.12
C PRO A 359 -16.12 33.89 3.28
N PRO A 360 -15.34 34.63 4.08
CA PRO A 360 -14.68 34.10 5.27
C PRO A 360 -15.61 33.31 6.18
N ASN A 361 -15.06 32.26 6.79
CA ASN A 361 -15.64 31.56 7.95
C ASN A 361 -16.95 30.84 7.66
N ARG A 362 -17.26 30.57 6.38
CA ARG A 362 -18.46 29.84 5.98
C ARG A 362 -18.33 28.34 6.16
N LEU A 363 -17.15 27.77 5.94
CA LEU A 363 -16.88 26.34 6.15
C LEU A 363 -15.43 26.08 6.55
N VAL A 364 -15.16 24.88 7.06
CA VAL A 364 -13.83 24.30 7.28
C VAL A 364 -13.76 22.93 6.60
N ARG A 365 -12.56 22.35 6.44
CA ARG A 365 -12.36 21.04 5.77
C ARG A 365 -13.03 20.97 4.38
N PRO A 366 -12.61 21.83 3.43
CA PRO A 366 -13.23 21.90 2.11
C PRO A 366 -13.00 20.62 1.30
N ALA A 367 -13.96 20.33 0.42
CA ALA A 367 -13.85 19.38 -0.66
C ALA A 367 -14.41 20.01 -1.93
N VAL A 368 -13.75 19.79 -3.07
CA VAL A 368 -14.16 20.33 -4.37
C VAL A 368 -14.37 19.14 -5.32
N SER A 369 -15.44 19.16 -6.11
CA SER A 369 -15.69 18.12 -7.11
C SER A 369 -14.69 18.21 -8.27
N GLY A 370 -14.34 17.09 -8.90
CA GLY A 370 -13.32 17.05 -9.96
C GLY A 370 -13.63 17.88 -11.21
N ASP A 371 -14.91 18.21 -11.44
CA ASP A 371 -15.35 19.13 -12.49
C ASP A 371 -15.41 20.61 -12.04
N HIS A 372 -15.00 20.89 -10.81
CA HIS A 372 -14.97 22.21 -10.18
C HIS A 372 -16.34 22.92 -10.09
N GLN A 373 -17.45 22.18 -10.20
CA GLN A 373 -18.80 22.76 -10.17
C GLN A 373 -19.44 22.77 -8.78
N GLU A 374 -18.91 22.00 -7.83
CA GLU A 374 -19.45 21.93 -6.47
C GLU A 374 -18.36 21.99 -5.40
N ILE A 375 -18.73 22.59 -4.28
CA ILE A 375 -17.95 22.60 -3.04
C ILE A 375 -18.76 22.01 -1.90
N ALA A 376 -18.09 21.33 -0.99
CA ALA A 376 -18.61 20.93 0.30
C ALA A 376 -17.62 21.22 1.42
N GLY A 377 -18.10 21.23 2.65
CA GLY A 377 -17.27 21.38 3.85
C GLY A 377 -18.08 21.14 5.10
N LEU A 378 -17.47 21.40 6.24
CA LEU A 378 -18.11 21.33 7.55
C LEU A 378 -18.41 22.72 8.09
N SER A 379 -19.44 22.84 8.92
CA SER A 379 -19.53 23.95 9.87
C SER A 379 -18.32 23.94 10.80
N ARG A 380 -17.97 25.08 11.42
CA ARG A 380 -16.88 25.15 12.41
C ARG A 380 -17.04 24.18 13.58
N GLY A 381 -18.29 23.86 13.95
CA GLY A 381 -18.61 22.90 15.01
C GLY A 381 -18.53 21.43 14.58
N GLY A 382 -18.37 21.15 13.27
CA GLY A 382 -18.39 19.79 12.72
C GLY A 382 -19.76 19.09 12.84
N ASP A 383 -20.82 19.85 13.12
CA ASP A 383 -22.18 19.36 13.34
C ASP A 383 -23.09 19.48 12.11
N GLN A 384 -22.62 20.14 11.07
CA GLN A 384 -23.30 20.25 9.79
C GLN A 384 -22.35 20.00 8.63
N VAL A 385 -22.87 19.41 7.57
CA VAL A 385 -22.23 19.35 6.25
C VAL A 385 -22.87 20.42 5.40
N LEU A 386 -22.03 21.29 4.85
CA LEU A 386 -22.41 22.38 3.96
C LEU A 386 -22.02 21.99 2.54
N ALA A 387 -22.87 22.28 1.56
CA ALA A 387 -22.56 22.05 0.15
C ALA A 387 -23.25 23.07 -0.75
N GLY A 388 -22.72 23.25 -1.96
CA GLY A 388 -23.39 24.03 -2.98
C GLY A 388 -22.52 24.26 -4.22
N ALA A 389 -22.97 25.15 -5.10
CA ALA A 389 -22.35 25.39 -6.40
C ALA A 389 -21.06 26.19 -6.24
N LEU A 390 -20.08 25.85 -7.08
CA LEU A 390 -18.85 26.60 -7.29
C LEU A 390 -18.85 27.06 -8.75
N ALA A 391 -19.14 28.34 -8.99
CA ALA A 391 -19.27 28.89 -10.34
C ALA A 391 -18.42 30.15 -10.48
N ASN A 392 -17.52 30.19 -11.46
CA ASN A 392 -16.72 31.37 -11.83
C ASN A 392 -16.07 32.10 -10.63
N GLY A 393 -15.53 31.33 -9.68
CA GLY A 393 -14.88 31.90 -8.49
C GLY A 393 -15.85 32.54 -7.51
N THR A 394 -17.14 32.20 -7.56
CA THR A 394 -18.14 32.45 -6.52
C THR A 394 -18.66 31.11 -5.98
N ALA A 395 -18.90 31.04 -4.68
CA ALA A 395 -19.41 29.84 -4.03
C ALA A 395 -20.55 30.20 -3.09
N GLU A 396 -21.66 29.49 -3.23
CA GLU A 396 -22.80 29.57 -2.30
C GLU A 396 -23.00 28.19 -1.69
N VAL A 397 -23.02 28.12 -0.36
CA VAL A 397 -23.20 26.86 0.38
C VAL A 397 -24.41 26.95 1.28
N HIS A 398 -25.17 25.86 1.35
CA HIS A 398 -26.30 25.68 2.25
C HIS A 398 -26.08 24.42 3.10
N THR A 399 -26.83 24.30 4.19
CA THR A 399 -26.81 23.11 5.03
C THR A 399 -27.41 21.93 4.27
N LEU A 400 -26.58 20.93 3.99
CA LEU A 400 -26.98 19.67 3.36
C LEU A 400 -27.39 18.62 4.38
N LEU A 401 -26.61 18.50 5.46
CA LEU A 401 -26.89 17.59 6.57
C LEU A 401 -26.70 18.32 7.90
N THR A 402 -27.55 18.01 8.87
CA THR A 402 -27.37 18.37 10.27
C THR A 402 -27.32 17.09 11.09
N ARG A 403 -26.42 17.04 12.07
CA ARG A 403 -26.27 15.88 12.96
C ARG A 403 -27.60 15.55 13.65
N ARG A 404 -27.86 14.27 13.85
CA ARG A 404 -29.08 13.80 14.52
C ARG A 404 -28.93 13.73 16.04
N ASP A 405 -27.71 13.50 16.51
CA ASP A 405 -27.38 13.36 17.94
C ASP A 405 -26.35 14.44 18.33
N ARG A 406 -26.50 15.04 19.51
CA ARG A 406 -25.52 16.01 20.02
C ARG A 406 -24.15 15.40 20.34
N ARG A 407 -24.06 14.07 20.40
CA ARG A 407 -22.80 13.32 20.60
C ARG A 407 -22.11 12.97 19.29
N THR A 408 -22.76 13.18 18.15
CA THR A 408 -22.17 12.89 16.83
C THR A 408 -21.53 14.13 16.20
N ARG A 409 -20.56 13.88 15.34
CA ARG A 409 -19.91 14.84 14.43
C ARG A 409 -19.84 14.25 13.03
N PHE A 410 -19.61 15.09 12.02
CA PHE A 410 -19.28 14.63 10.68
C PHE A 410 -17.76 14.55 10.46
N THR A 411 -17.31 13.55 9.71
CA THR A 411 -15.97 13.55 9.11
C THR A 411 -15.93 14.56 7.97
N ALA A 412 -14.73 15.08 7.66
CA ALA A 412 -14.53 15.93 6.50
C ALA A 412 -15.12 15.27 5.23
N PRO A 413 -16.00 15.95 4.48
CA PRO A 413 -16.61 15.36 3.31
C PRO A 413 -15.58 15.19 2.19
N GLY A 414 -15.91 14.38 1.19
CA GLY A 414 -15.10 14.21 -0.02
C GLY A 414 -15.96 13.79 -1.20
N PHE A 415 -15.57 14.18 -2.41
CA PHE A 415 -16.23 13.73 -3.63
C PHE A 415 -15.57 12.44 -4.15
N ASP A 416 -16.33 11.56 -4.79
CA ASP A 416 -15.79 10.55 -5.68
C ASP A 416 -15.75 11.06 -7.13
N ARG A 417 -15.17 10.25 -8.01
CA ARG A 417 -15.00 10.57 -9.44
C ARG A 417 -16.31 10.89 -10.18
N ASP A 418 -17.46 10.44 -9.69
CA ASP A 418 -18.76 10.73 -10.31
C ASP A 418 -19.40 12.01 -9.75
N GLY A 419 -18.70 12.73 -8.87
CA GLY A 419 -19.24 13.86 -8.13
C GLY A 419 -20.21 13.45 -7.01
N THR A 420 -20.19 12.18 -6.57
CA THR A 420 -20.95 11.77 -5.38
C THR A 420 -20.21 12.27 -4.15
N LEU A 421 -20.91 13.04 -3.30
CA LEU A 421 -20.37 13.51 -2.02
C LEU A 421 -20.51 12.42 -0.96
N TRP A 422 -19.46 12.19 -0.17
CA TRP A 422 -19.40 11.19 0.89
C TRP A 422 -18.99 11.82 2.22
N THR A 423 -19.60 11.40 3.32
CA THR A 423 -19.24 11.82 4.69
C THR A 423 -19.78 10.83 5.72
N VAL A 424 -19.12 10.70 6.87
CA VAL A 424 -19.55 9.82 7.96
C VAL A 424 -20.04 10.66 9.12
N GLU A 425 -21.26 10.40 9.59
CA GLU A 425 -21.75 10.87 10.89
C GLU A 425 -21.30 9.87 11.95
N THR A 426 -20.50 10.28 12.93
CA THR A 426 -19.84 9.37 13.87
C THR A 426 -19.89 9.84 15.31
N SER A 427 -19.90 8.88 16.24
CA SER A 427 -19.73 9.02 17.69
C SER A 427 -18.75 7.95 18.18
N GLN A 428 -18.51 7.86 19.48
CA GLN A 428 -17.55 6.89 20.05
C GLN A 428 -17.84 5.42 19.66
N ASN A 429 -19.12 5.04 19.59
CA ASN A 429 -19.53 3.64 19.44
C ASN A 429 -20.46 3.39 18.25
N ARG A 430 -20.77 4.43 17.45
CA ARG A 430 -21.71 4.35 16.33
C ARG A 430 -21.30 5.27 15.20
N SER A 431 -21.52 4.84 13.96
CA SER A 431 -21.38 5.69 12.79
C SER A 431 -22.38 5.35 11.67
N TRP A 432 -22.60 6.31 10.77
CA TRP A 432 -23.43 6.17 9.57
C TRP A 432 -22.74 6.82 8.38
N LEU A 433 -22.61 6.07 7.29
CA LEU A 433 -22.12 6.61 6.03
C LEU A 433 -23.25 7.26 5.24
N TRP A 434 -23.04 8.52 4.87
CA TRP A 434 -23.91 9.33 4.04
C TRP A 434 -23.30 9.53 2.66
N MET A 435 -24.15 9.51 1.64
CA MET A 435 -23.79 9.87 0.28
C MET A 435 -24.81 10.83 -0.33
N ARG A 436 -24.37 11.68 -1.27
CA ARG A 436 -25.24 12.56 -2.05
C ARG A 436 -24.78 12.59 -3.49
N GLN A 437 -25.61 12.09 -4.40
CA GLN A 437 -25.43 12.31 -5.84
C GLN A 437 -25.88 13.73 -6.20
N ARG A 438 -25.20 14.37 -7.16
CA ARG A 438 -25.54 15.73 -7.58
C ARG A 438 -27.02 15.84 -7.99
N GLY A 439 -27.67 16.90 -7.52
CA GLY A 439 -29.10 17.16 -7.77
C GLY A 439 -30.06 16.21 -7.05
N ARG A 440 -29.58 15.31 -6.20
CA ARG A 440 -30.42 14.39 -5.39
C ARG A 440 -30.27 14.67 -3.90
N PRO A 441 -31.28 14.33 -3.08
CA PRO A 441 -31.17 14.44 -1.63
C PRO A 441 -30.10 13.48 -1.08
N PRO A 442 -29.46 13.81 0.05
CA PRO A 442 -28.52 12.91 0.69
C PRO A 442 -29.23 11.67 1.26
N VAL A 443 -28.61 10.50 1.13
CA VAL A 443 -29.12 9.22 1.60
C VAL A 443 -28.05 8.48 2.40
N ARG A 444 -28.49 7.58 3.30
CA ARG A 444 -27.56 6.67 4.00
C ARG A 444 -27.28 5.46 3.14
N VAL A 445 -26.02 5.02 3.15
CA VAL A 445 -25.66 3.71 2.59
C VAL A 445 -26.31 2.62 3.47
N GLN A 446 -26.97 1.67 2.82
CA GLN A 446 -27.79 0.67 3.51
C GLN A 446 -26.95 -0.22 4.42
N THR A 447 -25.91 -0.83 3.86
CA THR A 447 -24.98 -1.69 4.61
C THR A 447 -23.69 -0.94 4.88
N TRP A 448 -23.47 -0.55 6.14
CA TRP A 448 -22.27 0.15 6.57
C TRP A 448 -21.45 -0.70 7.55
N GLY A 449 -20.29 -1.19 7.10
CA GLY A 449 -19.45 -2.14 7.85
C GLY A 449 -18.78 -1.57 9.10
N LEU A 450 -18.80 -0.24 9.30
CA LEU A 450 -18.21 0.42 10.48
C LEU A 450 -19.27 1.00 11.43
N GLY A 451 -20.53 0.58 11.29
CA GLY A 451 -21.65 1.17 12.03
C GLY A 451 -21.53 1.13 13.56
N GLY A 452 -20.72 0.22 14.11
CA GLY A 452 -20.43 0.11 15.55
C GLY A 452 -19.06 0.65 15.97
N ARG A 453 -18.48 1.58 15.20
CA ARG A 453 -17.13 2.12 15.43
C ARG A 453 -17.11 3.64 15.29
N GLU A 454 -16.14 4.27 15.96
CA GLU A 454 -15.78 5.66 15.72
C GLU A 454 -14.89 5.77 14.48
N VAL A 455 -15.26 6.66 13.56
CA VAL A 455 -14.53 6.93 12.32
C VAL A 455 -14.04 8.38 12.34
N SER A 456 -12.73 8.61 12.18
CA SER A 456 -12.17 9.97 12.16
C SER A 456 -11.98 10.53 10.75
N ALA A 457 -11.75 9.67 9.75
CA ALA A 457 -11.64 10.05 8.35
C ALA A 457 -12.20 8.95 7.43
N PHE A 458 -12.71 9.35 6.27
CA PHE A 458 -13.20 8.44 5.22
C PHE A 458 -12.94 9.06 3.84
N ARG A 459 -12.34 8.30 2.92
CA ARG A 459 -12.04 8.70 1.53
C ARG A 459 -12.31 7.57 0.56
N VAL A 460 -13.09 7.85 -0.48
CA VAL A 460 -13.31 6.93 -1.59
C VAL A 460 -12.13 7.03 -2.56
N ALA A 461 -11.65 5.89 -3.06
CA ALA A 461 -10.61 5.84 -4.09
C ALA A 461 -11.14 6.37 -5.43
N ARG A 462 -10.25 6.84 -6.31
CA ARG A 462 -10.61 7.34 -7.65
C ARG A 462 -11.24 6.27 -8.56
N ASP A 463 -11.02 5.00 -8.25
CA ASP A 463 -11.68 3.87 -8.91
C ASP A 463 -13.17 3.72 -8.54
N GLY A 464 -13.62 4.40 -7.47
CA GLY A 464 -15.02 4.42 -7.02
C GLY A 464 -15.52 3.13 -6.37
N VAL A 465 -14.64 2.15 -6.18
CA VAL A 465 -14.90 0.82 -5.62
C VAL A 465 -14.18 0.61 -4.28
N ARG A 466 -12.97 1.13 -4.09
CA ARG A 466 -12.25 1.01 -2.81
C ARG A 466 -12.45 2.25 -1.95
N ALA A 467 -12.35 2.11 -0.63
CA ALA A 467 -12.42 3.21 0.30
C ALA A 467 -11.45 3.02 1.47
N ALA A 468 -10.81 4.10 1.90
CA ALA A 468 -9.96 4.13 3.08
C ALA A 468 -10.66 4.86 4.22
N ALA A 469 -10.51 4.35 5.44
CA ALA A 469 -11.06 4.94 6.65
C ALA A 469 -10.02 4.93 7.78
N ILE A 470 -10.07 5.92 8.66
CA ILE A 470 -9.38 5.86 9.95
C ILE A 470 -10.42 5.51 11.01
N VAL A 471 -10.23 4.39 11.70
CA VAL A 471 -11.20 3.81 12.61
C VAL A 471 -10.57 3.58 13.96
N LYS A 472 -11.32 3.88 15.04
CA LYS A 472 -10.87 3.58 16.40
C LYS A 472 -11.11 2.11 16.73
N ILE A 473 -10.04 1.35 16.90
CA ILE A 473 -10.02 -0.08 17.26
C ILE A 473 -8.99 -0.26 18.38
N ASP A 474 -9.37 -0.93 19.47
CA ASP A 474 -8.53 -1.16 20.65
C ASP A 474 -7.84 0.12 21.17
N ALA A 475 -8.64 1.18 21.28
CA ALA A 475 -8.23 2.54 21.68
C ALA A 475 -7.26 3.26 20.73
N ARG A 476 -6.90 2.68 19.57
CA ARG A 476 -6.01 3.27 18.57
C ARG A 476 -6.76 3.64 17.30
N TYR A 477 -6.35 4.71 16.64
CA TYR A 477 -6.84 5.07 15.31
C TYR A 477 -5.99 4.37 14.25
N GLN A 478 -6.61 3.44 13.51
CA GLN A 478 -5.95 2.58 12.54
C GLN A 478 -6.50 2.83 11.14
N VAL A 479 -5.64 2.76 10.12
CA VAL A 479 -6.04 2.84 8.71
C VAL A 479 -6.64 1.52 8.25
N GLN A 480 -7.84 1.58 7.70
CA GLN A 480 -8.61 0.46 7.20
C GLN A 480 -8.94 0.66 5.72
N LEU A 481 -8.84 -0.40 4.92
CA LEU A 481 -9.26 -0.43 3.53
C LEU A 481 -10.52 -1.30 3.40
N GLY A 482 -11.59 -0.71 2.88
CA GLY A 482 -12.84 -1.39 2.57
C GLY A 482 -13.18 -1.30 1.09
N ARG A 483 -14.31 -1.90 0.73
CA ARG A 483 -14.90 -1.84 -0.61
C ARG A 483 -16.29 -1.24 -0.59
N ILE A 484 -16.72 -0.74 -1.74
CA ILE A 484 -18.04 -0.22 -2.02
C ILE A 484 -18.68 -1.11 -3.09
N VAL A 485 -19.76 -1.80 -2.74
CA VAL A 485 -20.58 -2.55 -3.69
C VAL A 485 -21.68 -1.63 -4.20
N ARG A 486 -21.86 -1.60 -5.52
CA ARG A 486 -22.87 -0.78 -6.19
C ARG A 486 -23.95 -1.67 -6.79
N GLY A 487 -25.21 -1.34 -6.51
CA GLY A 487 -26.38 -1.86 -7.22
C GLY A 487 -26.88 -0.87 -8.30
N PRO A 488 -27.96 -1.21 -9.00
CA PRO A 488 -28.51 -0.37 -10.07
C PRO A 488 -28.90 1.05 -9.65
N ALA A 489 -29.31 1.23 -8.39
CA ALA A 489 -29.72 2.52 -7.83
C ALA A 489 -28.56 3.31 -7.19
N GLY A 490 -27.33 2.77 -7.18
CA GLY A 490 -26.17 3.35 -6.53
C GLY A 490 -25.49 2.41 -5.51
N PRO A 491 -24.54 2.93 -4.72
CA PRO A 491 -23.89 2.19 -3.64
C PRO A 491 -24.88 1.57 -2.64
N THR A 492 -24.78 0.25 -2.45
CA THR A 492 -25.63 -0.52 -1.52
C THR A 492 -24.90 -0.92 -0.26
N GLU A 493 -23.59 -1.17 -0.38
CA GLU A 493 -22.71 -1.56 0.74
C GLU A 493 -21.42 -0.76 0.69
N ALA A 494 -20.95 -0.33 1.85
CA ALA A 494 -19.55 0.02 2.07
C ALA A 494 -19.07 -0.72 3.32
N GLY A 495 -18.13 -1.64 3.16
CA GLY A 495 -17.84 -2.62 4.19
C GLY A 495 -16.60 -3.47 3.94
N SER A 496 -16.50 -4.55 4.71
CA SER A 496 -15.34 -5.46 4.72
C SER A 496 -14.01 -4.72 4.90
N PHE A 497 -13.96 -3.83 5.88
CA PHE A 497 -12.77 -3.06 6.19
C PHE A 497 -11.70 -3.98 6.80
N LEU A 498 -10.51 -3.96 6.21
CA LEU A 498 -9.32 -4.70 6.66
C LEU A 498 -8.20 -3.72 7.00
N PRO A 499 -7.37 -4.01 8.02
CA PRO A 499 -6.21 -3.17 8.33
C PRO A 499 -5.21 -3.17 7.18
N VAL A 500 -4.71 -1.99 6.81
CA VAL A 500 -3.71 -1.86 5.72
C VAL A 500 -2.28 -2.08 6.24
N SER A 501 -2.00 -1.58 7.44
CA SER A 501 -0.70 -1.72 8.10
C SER A 501 -0.86 -1.63 9.61
N SER A 502 -0.03 -2.37 10.35
CA SER A 502 0.13 -2.28 11.81
C SER A 502 1.33 -1.45 12.24
N GLU A 503 2.12 -0.91 11.29
CA GLU A 503 3.32 -0.13 11.60
C GLU A 503 3.00 1.25 12.19
N LEU A 504 1.86 1.83 11.81
CA LEU A 504 1.36 3.09 12.35
C LEU A 504 0.57 2.83 13.63
N THR A 505 1.02 3.38 14.75
CA THR A 505 0.40 3.18 16.07
C THR A 505 -0.75 4.14 16.34
N GLU A 506 -0.78 5.26 15.61
CA GLU A 506 -1.87 6.23 15.58
C GLU A 506 -1.96 6.90 14.19
N SER A 507 -3.17 7.21 13.73
CA SER A 507 -3.44 7.86 12.45
C SER A 507 -4.39 9.05 12.61
N VAL A 508 -4.09 10.16 11.94
CA VAL A 508 -4.76 11.46 12.13
C VAL A 508 -5.62 11.84 10.93
N ASP A 509 -5.06 11.82 9.72
CA ASP A 509 -5.76 12.15 8.48
C ASP A 509 -5.15 11.34 7.32
N LEU A 510 -5.92 11.14 6.25
CA LEU A 510 -5.45 10.40 5.07
C LEU A 510 -6.00 10.97 3.76
N ALA A 511 -5.26 10.71 2.69
CA ALA A 511 -5.66 10.95 1.30
C ALA A 511 -5.08 9.86 0.40
N TRP A 512 -5.73 9.56 -0.72
CA TRP A 512 -5.10 8.71 -1.74
C TRP A 512 -4.06 9.50 -2.51
N ARG A 513 -2.82 9.01 -2.52
CA ARG A 513 -1.74 9.53 -3.35
C ARG A 513 -1.96 9.13 -4.80
N ASP A 514 -2.30 7.87 -4.99
CA ASP A 514 -2.61 7.19 -6.25
C ASP A 514 -3.42 5.93 -5.93
N PHE A 515 -3.75 5.10 -6.93
CA PHE A 515 -4.56 3.90 -6.73
C PHE A 515 -3.90 2.85 -5.82
N GLY A 516 -2.58 2.86 -5.67
CA GLY A 516 -1.82 1.88 -4.90
C GLY A 516 -1.36 2.39 -3.53
N THR A 517 -1.46 3.69 -3.26
CA THR A 517 -0.77 4.32 -2.13
C THR A 517 -1.65 5.35 -1.44
N LEU A 518 -1.70 5.28 -0.11
CA LEU A 518 -2.26 6.32 0.74
C LEU A 518 -1.16 7.24 1.25
N ALA A 519 -1.40 8.55 1.29
CA ALA A 519 -0.65 9.49 2.10
C ALA A 519 -1.37 9.63 3.45
N VAL A 520 -0.69 9.30 4.55
CA VAL A 520 -1.26 9.22 5.90
C VAL A 520 -0.45 10.07 6.86
N LEU A 521 -1.12 10.88 7.66
CA LEU A 521 -0.51 11.47 8.87
C LEU A 521 -0.69 10.50 10.01
N GLY A 522 0.40 10.11 10.66
CA GLY A 522 0.36 9.20 11.80
C GLY A 522 1.65 9.22 12.61
N SER A 523 1.74 8.36 13.60
CA SER A 523 2.98 8.10 14.32
C SER A 523 3.37 6.62 14.16
N LYS A 524 4.68 6.37 14.11
CA LYS A 524 5.25 5.03 14.00
C LYS A 524 5.87 4.64 15.33
N ASN A 525 5.69 3.39 15.75
CA ASN A 525 6.21 2.86 17.03
C ASN A 525 5.77 3.71 18.25
N ASN A 526 6.66 3.86 19.25
CA ASN A 526 6.45 4.68 20.44
C ASN A 526 6.81 6.17 20.21
N ASP A 527 7.04 6.59 18.96
CA ASP A 527 7.22 8.01 18.65
C ASP A 527 5.87 8.73 18.86
N LYS A 528 5.93 9.90 19.50
CA LYS A 528 4.76 10.77 19.70
C LYS A 528 4.60 11.79 18.59
N SER A 529 5.58 11.88 17.70
CA SER A 529 5.59 12.83 16.59
C SER A 529 4.67 12.32 15.48
N VAL A 530 3.69 13.15 15.11
CA VAL A 530 2.87 12.89 13.93
C VAL A 530 3.65 13.35 12.71
N LEU A 531 3.88 12.45 11.76
CA LEU A 531 4.59 12.69 10.52
C LEU A 531 3.80 12.11 9.34
N PRO A 532 4.06 12.60 8.11
CA PRO A 532 3.48 12.04 6.90
C PRO A 532 4.22 10.77 6.47
N TYR A 533 3.44 9.77 6.05
CA TYR A 533 3.90 8.47 5.56
C TYR A 533 3.18 8.12 4.25
N LEU A 534 3.87 7.38 3.38
CA LEU A 534 3.26 6.64 2.28
C LEU A 534 2.95 5.22 2.78
N VAL A 535 1.69 4.82 2.62
CA VAL A 535 1.16 3.52 3.04
C VAL A 535 0.66 2.79 1.80
N PRO A 536 1.44 1.83 1.27
CA PRO A 536 0.99 1.00 0.16
C PRO A 536 -0.22 0.14 0.55
N VAL A 537 -1.28 0.17 -0.26
CA VAL A 537 -2.49 -0.63 -0.01
C VAL A 537 -2.30 -2.11 -0.28
N SER A 538 -1.18 -2.48 -0.90
CA SER A 538 -0.70 -3.84 -1.08
C SER A 538 -0.25 -4.49 0.24
N GLY A 539 -0.03 -3.71 1.31
CA GLY A 539 0.53 -4.21 2.56
C GLY A 539 2.06 -4.27 2.56
N ALA A 540 2.72 -3.68 1.56
CA ALA A 540 4.16 -3.43 1.58
C ALA A 540 4.54 -2.44 2.70
N ALA A 541 5.84 -2.35 3.00
CA ALA A 541 6.34 -1.55 4.13
C ALA A 541 5.97 -0.07 4.03
N VAL A 542 5.61 0.52 5.17
CA VAL A 542 5.30 1.95 5.28
C VAL A 542 6.58 2.78 5.23
N SER A 543 6.60 3.79 4.37
CA SER A 543 7.76 4.66 4.16
C SER A 543 7.47 6.11 4.59
N ALA A 544 8.46 6.78 5.15
CA ALA A 544 8.33 8.18 5.57
C ALA A 544 8.25 9.11 4.35
N LEU A 545 7.42 10.15 4.40
CA LEU A 545 7.27 11.10 3.31
C LEU A 545 7.93 12.45 3.66
N GLY A 546 8.80 12.91 2.78
CA GLY A 546 9.51 14.17 2.84
C GLY A 546 10.62 14.22 3.87
N ALA A 547 11.38 15.32 3.83
CA ALA A 547 12.45 15.63 4.77
C ALA A 547 12.38 17.08 5.28
N GLY A 548 13.14 17.37 6.33
CA GLY A 548 13.25 18.71 6.90
C GLY A 548 12.18 19.04 7.96
N ALA A 549 12.11 20.31 8.33
CA ALA A 549 11.23 20.77 9.40
C ALA A 549 9.78 20.86 8.91
N LEU A 550 8.94 19.95 9.41
CA LEU A 550 7.49 20.03 9.29
C LEU A 550 6.94 20.51 10.65
N GLY A 551 6.12 21.55 10.65
CA GLY A 551 5.36 21.93 11.86
C GLY A 551 4.41 20.81 12.29
N VAL A 552 3.68 20.97 13.40
CA VAL A 552 2.74 19.92 13.86
C VAL A 552 1.64 19.70 12.82
N PRO A 553 1.61 18.56 12.09
CA PRO A 553 0.69 18.37 10.99
C PRO A 553 -0.71 18.02 11.51
N LYS A 554 -1.74 18.46 10.79
CA LYS A 554 -3.16 18.27 11.15
C LYS A 554 -4.01 17.72 10.03
N THR A 555 -3.72 18.09 8.78
CA THR A 555 -4.46 17.66 7.60
C THR A 555 -3.50 17.32 6.48
N ILE A 556 -3.88 16.38 5.62
CA ILE A 556 -3.09 15.97 4.45
C ILE A 556 -4.00 15.82 3.24
N THR A 557 -3.50 16.24 2.09
CA THR A 557 -4.14 15.96 0.79
C THR A 557 -3.09 15.52 -0.21
N ALA A 558 -3.51 14.62 -1.09
CA ALA A 558 -2.71 14.09 -2.16
C ALA A 558 -3.63 13.80 -3.36
N ALA A 559 -3.03 13.78 -4.54
CA ALA A 559 -3.66 13.37 -5.79
C ALA A 559 -2.59 12.81 -6.73
N PRO A 560 -2.96 11.96 -7.71
CA PRO A 560 -2.02 11.38 -8.67
C PRO A 560 -1.21 12.48 -9.37
N ASN A 561 0.12 12.28 -9.46
CA ASN A 561 1.05 13.21 -10.10
C ASN A 561 1.07 14.65 -9.53
N GLN A 562 0.49 14.91 -8.35
CA GLN A 562 0.53 16.21 -7.66
C GLN A 562 1.47 16.20 -6.45
N SER A 563 1.97 17.35 -6.00
CA SER A 563 2.67 17.43 -4.71
C SER A 563 1.74 17.09 -3.55
N VAL A 564 2.23 16.36 -2.54
CA VAL A 564 1.48 16.22 -1.28
C VAL A 564 1.48 17.56 -0.54
N LEU A 565 0.33 17.93 0.04
CA LEU A 565 0.16 19.13 0.85
C LEU A 565 -0.25 18.77 2.28
N VAL A 566 0.35 19.43 3.26
CA VAL A 566 0.10 19.24 4.68
C VAL A 566 -0.30 20.55 5.33
N GLY A 567 -1.48 20.62 5.93
CA GLY A 567 -1.89 21.73 6.78
C GLY A 567 -1.39 21.52 8.21
N THR A 568 -0.76 22.54 8.78
CA THR A 568 -0.17 22.48 10.13
C THR A 568 -1.02 23.20 11.18
N GLN A 569 -0.79 22.90 12.46
CA GLN A 569 -1.44 23.57 13.59
C GLN A 569 -1.17 25.08 13.65
N ALA A 570 -0.04 25.54 13.08
CA ALA A 570 0.34 26.94 13.06
C ALA A 570 -0.42 27.78 12.00
N GLY A 571 -1.30 27.15 11.20
CA GLY A 571 -1.99 27.85 10.11
C GLY A 571 -1.10 28.07 8.88
N THR A 572 -0.16 27.14 8.64
CA THR A 572 0.66 27.10 7.42
C THR A 572 0.40 25.80 6.67
N VAL A 573 0.29 25.87 5.35
CA VAL A 573 0.30 24.72 4.45
C VAL A 573 1.71 24.52 3.89
N CYS A 574 2.21 23.30 4.05
CA CYS A 574 3.50 22.85 3.54
C CYS A 574 3.30 21.99 2.30
N ARG A 575 4.11 22.21 1.27
CA ARG A 575 4.09 21.46 0.01
C ARG A 575 5.34 20.61 -0.15
N GLN A 576 5.16 19.39 -0.62
CA GLN A 576 6.26 18.54 -1.10
C GLN A 576 6.88 19.17 -2.36
N THR A 577 8.17 19.50 -2.31
CA THR A 577 8.83 20.25 -3.39
C THR A 577 8.90 19.47 -4.70
N ASN A 578 9.17 18.16 -4.64
CA ASN A 578 9.16 17.28 -5.81
C ASN A 578 8.21 16.08 -5.57
N PRO A 579 7.10 15.96 -6.31
CA PRO A 579 6.13 14.88 -6.12
C PRO A 579 6.69 13.48 -6.44
N ASN A 580 7.76 13.39 -7.24
CA ASN A 580 8.41 12.14 -7.65
C ASN A 580 9.65 11.81 -6.80
N ASP A 581 9.88 12.57 -5.73
CA ASP A 581 10.95 12.32 -4.78
C ASP A 581 10.37 12.24 -3.38
N GLN A 582 10.33 11.00 -2.87
CA GLN A 582 9.81 10.67 -1.56
C GLN A 582 10.51 11.41 -0.43
N ILE A 583 11.81 11.74 -0.55
CA ILE A 583 12.57 12.42 0.52
C ILE A 583 12.70 13.93 0.28
N SER A 584 11.95 14.49 -0.67
CA SER A 584 12.01 15.91 -0.98
C SER A 584 11.63 16.78 0.23
N GLU A 585 12.24 17.96 0.32
CA GLU A 585 12.01 18.87 1.44
C GLU A 585 10.59 19.46 1.41
N TRP A 586 10.09 19.78 2.60
CA TRP A 586 8.84 20.51 2.78
C TRP A 586 9.04 22.02 2.60
N LEU A 587 8.26 22.62 1.69
CA LEU A 587 8.18 24.08 1.54
C LEU A 587 6.91 24.60 2.24
N CYS A 588 7.08 25.24 3.39
CA CYS A 588 5.99 25.78 4.22
C CYS A 588 5.76 27.28 3.98
N SER A 589 5.33 27.65 2.78
CA SER A 589 5.19 29.05 2.34
C SER A 589 3.77 29.59 2.33
N VAL A 590 2.75 28.71 2.35
CA VAL A 590 1.34 29.10 2.15
C VAL A 590 0.67 29.35 3.50
N GLN A 591 0.17 30.55 3.75
CA GLN A 591 -0.60 30.87 4.96
C GLN A 591 -2.05 30.37 4.80
N GLY A 592 -2.46 29.42 5.62
CA GLY A 592 -3.79 28.80 5.58
C GLY A 592 -3.86 27.41 6.22
N SER A 593 -4.99 26.75 6.08
CA SER A 593 -5.27 25.41 6.58
C SER A 593 -6.06 24.57 5.58
N ASP A 594 -6.25 23.29 5.93
CA ASP A 594 -7.15 22.35 5.28
C ASP A 594 -6.98 22.29 3.74
N PRO A 595 -5.76 21.99 3.25
CA PRO A 595 -5.54 21.84 1.82
C PRO A 595 -6.35 20.65 1.27
N THR A 596 -6.86 20.79 0.05
CA THR A 596 -7.65 19.76 -0.62
C THR A 596 -7.38 19.78 -2.13
N TYR A 597 -7.32 18.61 -2.76
CA TYR A 597 -7.32 18.49 -4.21
C TYR A 597 -8.75 18.15 -4.68
N PRO A 598 -9.18 18.67 -5.84
CA PRO A 598 -10.38 18.19 -6.51
C PRO A 598 -10.31 16.69 -6.77
N TYR A 599 -11.45 16.02 -6.64
CA TYR A 599 -11.56 14.58 -6.76
C TYR A 599 -12.29 14.13 -8.01
#